data_AF-A0A3D3JDW3-F1
#
_entry.id   AF-A0A3D3JDW3-F1
#
_cell.length_a   1.000
_cell.length_b   1.000
_cell.length_c   1.000
_cell.angle_alpha   90.00
_cell.angle_beta   90.00
_cell.angle_gamma   90.00
#
_symmetry.space_group_name_H-M   'P 1'
#
loop_
_entity.id
_entity.type
_entity.pdbx_description
1 polymer ?
#
loop_
_entity_poly.entity_id
_entity_poly.type
_entity_poly.pdbx_seq_one_letter_code
_entity_poly.pdbx_strand_id
1 'polypeptide(L)' 'MTLNGKRDHFTLDDIEECGRVALLKRGQARNIVEEVTKAVTAWPDIATKAGVWESSIPIIYATFRRYLAR' A
#
# COMPACT_ATOMS: atom_id res chain seq x y z
N MET A 1 -6.51 3.09 -11.88
CA MET A 1 -5.87 1.79 -12.19
C MET A 1 -6.66 0.65 -11.58
N THR A 2 -6.53 -0.56 -12.13
CA THR A 2 -7.11 -1.81 -11.61
C THR A 2 -6.02 -2.85 -11.37
N LEU A 3 -6.19 -3.73 -10.40
CA LEU A 3 -5.35 -4.90 -10.13
C LEU A 3 -6.18 -6.15 -10.46
N ASN A 4 -5.77 -6.92 -11.46
CA ASN A 4 -6.51 -8.11 -11.93
C ASN A 4 -8.02 -7.82 -12.16
N GLY A 5 -8.32 -6.68 -12.79
CA GLY A 5 -9.69 -6.22 -13.06
C GLY A 5 -10.42 -5.57 -11.87
N LYS A 6 -9.84 -5.58 -10.66
CA LYS A 6 -10.42 -4.98 -9.45
C LYS A 6 -9.92 -3.56 -9.23
N ARG A 7 -10.83 -2.62 -8.97
CA ARG A 7 -10.47 -1.24 -8.59
C ARG A 7 -10.30 -1.08 -7.09
N ASP A 8 -11.11 -1.79 -6.32
CA ASP A 8 -11.11 -1.80 -4.86
C ASP A 8 -11.35 -3.20 -4.31
N HIS A 9 -11.17 -3.38 -3.00
CA HIS A 9 -11.35 -4.64 -2.27
C HIS A 9 -10.52 -5.81 -2.82
N PHE A 10 -9.42 -5.53 -3.53
CA PHE A 10 -8.45 -6.56 -3.86
C PHE A 10 -7.62 -6.95 -2.63
N THR A 11 -7.16 -8.19 -2.62
CA THR A 11 -6.45 -8.82 -1.51
C THR A 11 -4.94 -8.90 -1.79
N LEU A 12 -4.19 -9.44 -0.83
CA LEU A 12 -2.78 -9.77 -1.04
C LEU A 12 -2.61 -10.80 -2.16
N ASP A 13 -3.51 -11.78 -2.28
CA ASP A 13 -3.45 -12.79 -3.35
C ASP A 13 -3.55 -12.16 -4.75
N ASP A 14 -4.37 -11.12 -4.91
CA ASP A 14 -4.45 -10.37 -6.16
C ASP A 14 -3.10 -9.69 -6.49
N ILE A 15 -2.39 -9.19 -5.48
CA ILE A 15 -1.04 -8.61 -5.64
C ILE A 15 -0.03 -9.70 -5.99
N GLU A 16 -0.09 -10.86 -5.32
CA GLU A 16 0.81 -11.98 -5.61
C GLU A 16 0.61 -12.51 -7.03
N GLU A 17 -0.63 -12.61 -7.49
CA GLU A 17 -0.95 -12.97 -8.87
C GLU A 17 -0.39 -11.97 -9.88
N CYS A 18 -0.58 -10.67 -9.62
CA CYS A 18 0.02 -9.61 -10.44
C CYS A 18 1.54 -9.71 -10.46
N GLY A 19 2.16 -10.01 -9.31
CA GLY A 19 3.60 -10.24 -9.20
C GLY A 19 4.10 -11.39 -10.08
N ARG A 20 3.34 -12.47 -10.22
CA ARG A 20 3.67 -13.58 -11.14
C ARG A 20 3.68 -13.12 -12.60
N VAL A 21 2.69 -12.33 -13.01
CA VAL A 21 2.61 -11.76 -14.37
C VAL A 21 3.73 -10.76 -14.62
N ALA A 22 4.13 -10.01 -13.59
CA ALA A 22 5.24 -9.07 -13.62
C ALA A 22 6.63 -9.70 -13.46
N LEU A 23 6.74 -11.04 -13.49
CA LEU A 23 7.99 -11.81 -13.37
C LEU A 23 8.76 -11.54 -12.05
N LEU A 24 8.07 -11.15 -10.99
CA LEU A 24 8.67 -11.01 -9.67
C LEU A 24 9.06 -12.38 -9.12
N LYS A 25 10.15 -12.42 -8.35
CA LYS A 25 10.55 -13.64 -7.65
C LYS A 25 9.46 -14.06 -6.66
N ARG A 26 9.36 -15.37 -6.39
CA ARG A 26 8.42 -15.90 -5.40
C ARG A 26 8.58 -15.15 -4.07
N GLY A 27 7.48 -14.62 -3.54
CA GLY A 27 7.45 -13.84 -2.29
C GLY A 27 7.83 -12.36 -2.43
N GLN A 28 8.42 -11.92 -3.54
CA GLN A 28 8.84 -10.53 -3.71
C GLN A 28 7.66 -9.55 -3.72
N ALA A 29 6.53 -9.93 -4.32
CA ALA A 29 5.32 -9.11 -4.31
C ALA A 29 4.84 -8.83 -2.87
N ARG A 30 4.84 -9.86 -2.02
CA ARG A 30 4.50 -9.76 -0.61
C ARG A 30 5.48 -8.86 0.16
N ASN A 31 6.78 -9.07 -0.04
CA ASN A 31 7.81 -8.23 0.60
C ASN A 31 7.62 -6.74 0.27
N ILE A 32 7.33 -6.43 -1.00
CA ILE A 32 7.03 -5.05 -1.44
C ILE A 32 5.80 -4.51 -0.71
N VAL A 33 4.72 -5.29 -0.58
CA VAL A 33 3.52 -4.86 0.15
C VAL A 33 3.82 -4.60 1.63
N GLU A 34 4.62 -5.44 2.26
CA GLU A 34 5.04 -5.28 3.65
C GLU A 34 5.88 -4.00 3.85
N GLU A 35 6.86 -3.75 2.97
CA GLU A 35 7.70 -2.54 2.98
C GLU A 35 6.86 -1.27 2.77
N VAL A 36 5.99 -1.26 1.76
CA VAL A 36 5.09 -0.13 1.49
C VAL A 36 4.14 0.09 2.66
N THR A 37 3.56 -0.98 3.22
CA THR A 37 2.65 -0.87 4.37
C THR A 37 3.34 -0.26 5.58
N LYS A 38 4.59 -0.66 5.85
CA LYS A 38 5.40 -0.08 6.93
C LYS A 38 5.63 1.42 6.70
N ALA A 39 5.99 1.82 5.47
CA ALA A 39 6.21 3.23 5.13
C ALA A 39 4.94 4.06 5.28
N VAL A 40 3.81 3.60 4.72
CA VAL A 40 2.55 4.35 4.81
C VAL A 40 1.96 4.36 6.21
N THR A 41 2.28 3.38 7.07
CA THR A 41 1.88 3.39 8.49
C THR A 41 2.59 4.49 9.26
N ALA A 42 3.83 4.83 8.89
CA ALA A 42 4.59 5.95 9.46
C ALA A 42 4.18 7.33 8.90
N TRP A 43 3.12 7.40 8.08
CA TRP A 43 2.69 8.61 7.40
C TRP A 43 2.48 9.83 8.30
N PRO A 44 1.81 9.75 9.47
CA PRO A 44 1.61 10.93 10.32
C PRO A 44 2.94 11.64 10.67
N ASP A 45 3.98 10.87 11.01
CA ASP A 45 5.30 11.41 11.34
C ASP A 45 6.01 11.99 10.12
N ILE A 46 5.92 11.31 8.98
CA ILE A 46 6.51 11.75 7.70
C ILE A 46 5.84 13.05 7.25
N ALA A 47 4.51 13.10 7.27
CA ALA A 47 3.72 14.23 6.83
C ALA A 47 3.95 15.46 7.71
N THR A 48 4.06 15.26 9.03
CA THR A 48 4.41 16.33 9.98
C THR A 48 5.79 16.90 9.67
N LYS A 49 6.81 16.04 9.47
CA LYS A 49 8.16 16.46 9.10
C LYS A 49 8.23 17.15 7.74
N ALA A 50 7.37 16.76 6.80
CA ALA A 50 7.27 17.34 5.47
C ALA A 50 6.46 18.65 5.42
N GLY A 51 5.87 19.10 6.53
CA GLY A 51 5.07 20.32 6.59
C GLY A 51 3.70 20.19 5.91
N VAL A 52 3.13 18.99 5.84
CA VAL A 52 1.75 18.79 5.40
C VAL A 52 0.80 19.44 6.41
N TRP A 53 -0.21 20.15 5.91
CA TRP A 53 -1.27 20.72 6.75
C TRP A 53 -1.85 19.66 7.70
N GLU A 54 -1.89 19.96 8.99
CA GLU A 54 -2.29 19.03 10.05
C GLU A 54 -3.68 18.41 9.79
N SER A 55 -4.62 19.21 9.29
CA SER A 55 -5.97 18.77 8.94
C SER A 55 -6.01 17.78 7.76
N SER A 56 -5.03 17.83 6.85
CA SER A 56 -4.93 16.95 5.69
C SER A 56 -4.32 15.59 6.02
N ILE A 57 -3.47 15.51 7.05
CA ILE A 57 -2.78 14.29 7.46
C ILE A 57 -3.75 13.11 7.66
N PRO A 58 -4.79 13.21 8.52
CA PRO A 58 -5.71 12.09 8.75
C PRO A 58 -6.59 11.78 7.53
N ILE A 59 -6.93 12.78 6.70
CA ILE A 59 -7.73 12.60 5.49
C ILE A 59 -6.96 11.74 4.47
N ILE A 60 -5.69 12.08 4.22
CA ILE A 60 -4.82 11.30 3.34
C ILE A 60 -4.59 9.91 3.94
N TYR A 61 -4.32 9.82 5.25
CA TYR A 61 -4.04 8.55 5.91
C TYR A 61 -5.21 7.55 5.81
N ALA A 62 -6.45 8.04 5.84
CA ALA A 62 -7.64 7.23 5.68
C ALA A 62 -7.76 6.57 4.30
N THR A 63 -7.10 7.12 3.27
CA THR A 63 -7.10 6.54 1.91
C THR A 63 -6.13 5.38 1.73
N PHE A 64 -5.19 5.19 2.66
CA PHE A 64 -4.17 4.16 2.53
C PHE A 64 -4.74 2.76 2.81
N ARG A 65 -4.49 1.83 1.88
CA ARG A 65 -4.95 0.44 1.91
C ARG A 65 -4.10 -0.43 2.84
N ARG A 66 -4.02 -0.04 4.12
CA ARG A 66 -3.20 -0.68 5.16
C ARG A 66 -3.64 -2.10 5.53
N TYR A 67 -4.80 -2.54 5.06
CA TYR A 67 -5.29 -3.90 5.27
C TYR A 67 -4.55 -4.95 4.41
N LEU A 68 -3.80 -4.53 3.37
CA LEU A 68 -3.18 -5.44 2.40
C LEU A 68 -2.01 -6.27 2.95
N ALA A 69 -1.39 -5.88 4.06
CA ALA A 69 -0.34 -6.66 4.72
C ALA A 69 -0.83 -7.48 5.93
N ARG A 70 -2.16 -7.60 6.11
CA ARG A 70 -2.77 -8.42 7.17
C ARG A 70 -3.08 -9.82 6.68
#